data_AF-A0A952SET1-F1
#
_entry.id   AF-A0A952SET1-F1
#
_cell.length_a   1.000
_cell.length_b   1.000
_cell.length_c   1.000
_cell.angle_alpha   90.00
_cell.angle_beta   90.00
_cell.angle_gamma   90.00
#
_symmetry.space_group_name_H-M   'P 1'
#
loop_
_entity.id
_entity.type
_entity.pdbx_description
1 polymer ?
#
loop_
_entity_poly.entity_id
_entity_poly.type
_entity_poly.pdbx_seq_one_letter_code
_entity_poly.pdbx_strand_id
1 'polypeptide(L)'
;MAVSAQRPSANINQCRNGSSSSPTGCVTVGGATGWVTGNAGSSNSHWAENQFLAYRALISNMQIGSTGNTITLGYDILKSGRHAIDYLGTYNATETTNNPCVGVSGGFCVAASPSSSYTVPVDTETVVNPSIINPNSGMQLIQVPGEFTMWGGTITNVAYQPYGGGDERRITVTFTANVSNPVLAWGGHVGWVGDWGVGNSAGGISGSPYHMRLIDINGSGGNMDLSLSADAVIASGAVYIVKSVTSLSVDFPNESPQAFTFTATPNFGPTTFQLIDDDAGPGVDTQVGQTITSFGPTNSITVSEPAANMPVGWTLSDVNCVESGAQDSTKSPSLGPATIIVQPNEVVICTFYNTQLAPSAAGVEIRGRVMNQAGWPVSNVRVTLAGDDGTVRTALTNMFGYYVIDDVEVGRGYVLSAHSKLYNFPSRFLFLSDDLTEVNIIAQ
;
A
#
# COMPACT_ATOMS: atom_id res chain seq x y z
N MET A 1 51.02 -9.78 -34.63
CA MET A 1 50.92 -9.18 -33.28
C MET A 1 49.50 -9.44 -32.79
N ALA A 2 49.32 -10.26 -31.76
CA ALA A 2 47.99 -10.44 -31.18
C ALA A 2 47.66 -9.19 -30.37
N VAL A 3 46.68 -8.41 -30.81
CA VAL A 3 46.12 -7.32 -30.01
C VAL A 3 45.47 -8.00 -28.81
N SER A 4 46.00 -7.78 -27.61
CA SER A 4 45.37 -8.27 -26.39
C SER A 4 43.96 -7.68 -26.33
N ALA A 5 42.93 -8.52 -26.31
CA ALA A 5 41.57 -8.06 -26.11
C ALA A 5 41.51 -7.27 -24.80
N GLN A 6 41.01 -6.05 -24.87
CA GLN A 6 40.88 -5.18 -23.71
C GLN A 6 39.85 -5.82 -22.76
N ARG A 7 40.19 -5.92 -21.46
CA ARG A 7 39.30 -6.56 -20.49
C ARG A 7 37.99 -5.76 -20.34
N PRO A 8 36.85 -6.43 -20.09
CA PRO A 8 35.62 -5.76 -19.71
C PRO A 8 35.84 -4.76 -18.58
N SER A 9 35.19 -3.60 -18.69
CA SER A 9 35.22 -2.53 -17.68
C SER A 9 33.85 -1.88 -17.60
N ALA A 10 33.51 -1.28 -16.46
CA ALA A 10 32.30 -0.47 -16.34
C ALA A 10 32.60 0.77 -15.49
N ASN A 11 31.89 1.87 -15.78
CA ASN A 11 31.83 3.06 -14.93
C ASN A 11 30.39 3.31 -14.52
N ILE A 12 30.16 3.80 -13.30
CA ILE A 12 28.82 4.17 -12.86
C ILE A 12 28.66 5.69 -12.81
N ASN A 13 27.43 6.14 -13.08
CA ASN A 13 27.01 7.52 -12.89
C ASN A 13 25.71 7.57 -12.09
N GLN A 14 25.49 8.69 -11.42
CA GLN A 14 24.23 9.03 -10.80
C GLN A 14 23.69 10.34 -11.34
N CYS A 15 22.42 10.59 -11.06
CA CYS A 15 21.73 11.77 -11.50
C CYS A 15 21.89 12.97 -10.55
N ARG A 16 22.34 14.12 -11.09
CA ARG A 16 22.18 15.44 -10.47
C ARG A 16 20.96 16.13 -11.08
N ASN A 17 19.85 16.18 -10.34
CA ASN A 17 18.56 16.65 -10.83
C ASN A 17 18.29 18.15 -10.60
N GLY A 18 19.32 18.93 -10.29
CA GLY A 18 19.23 20.38 -10.14
C GLY A 18 18.62 20.81 -8.81
N SER A 19 18.16 22.05 -8.72
CA SER A 19 17.51 22.60 -7.51
C SER A 19 16.02 22.26 -7.46
N SER A 20 15.43 22.25 -6.27
CA SER A 20 13.98 22.05 -6.09
C SER A 20 13.09 23.07 -6.79
N SER A 21 13.61 24.27 -7.06
CA SER A 21 12.91 25.32 -7.82
C SER A 21 12.98 25.15 -9.34
N SER A 22 13.84 24.26 -9.83
CA SER A 22 14.07 24.00 -11.25
C SER A 22 14.54 22.55 -11.43
N PRO A 23 13.68 21.57 -11.12
CA PRO A 23 14.01 20.16 -11.27
C PRO A 23 14.33 19.84 -12.73
N THR A 24 15.29 18.94 -12.94
CA THR A 24 15.64 18.44 -14.27
C THR A 24 15.92 16.95 -14.22
N GLY A 25 15.41 16.21 -15.21
CA GLY A 25 15.89 14.87 -15.46
C GLY A 25 17.34 14.87 -15.94
N CYS A 26 17.99 13.73 -15.81
CA CYS A 26 19.34 13.51 -16.31
C CYS A 26 19.34 13.23 -17.80
N VAL A 27 19.32 14.34 -18.56
CA VAL A 27 19.31 14.39 -20.03
C VAL A 27 20.59 15.01 -20.62
N THR A 28 21.58 15.27 -19.78
CA THR A 28 22.93 15.74 -20.16
C THR A 28 24.01 14.94 -19.42
N VAL A 29 25.27 15.09 -19.81
CA VAL A 29 26.43 14.43 -19.17
C VAL A 29 27.36 15.48 -18.59
N GLY A 30 27.75 15.29 -17.33
CA GLY A 30 28.69 16.17 -16.64
C GLY A 30 28.09 17.49 -16.16
N GLY A 31 28.90 18.27 -15.42
CA GLY A 31 28.51 19.59 -14.95
C GLY A 31 27.68 19.59 -13.65
N ALA A 32 26.89 20.65 -13.46
CA ALA A 32 26.05 20.86 -12.29
C ALA A 32 24.74 20.05 -12.34
N THR A 33 24.34 19.54 -13.50
CA THR A 33 23.11 18.73 -13.67
C THR A 33 23.39 17.64 -14.68
N GLY A 34 22.69 16.50 -14.59
CA GLY A 34 22.89 15.37 -15.50
C GLY A 34 23.70 14.23 -14.88
N TRP A 35 24.20 13.33 -15.74
CA TRP A 35 24.92 12.13 -15.31
C TRP A 35 26.36 12.44 -14.91
N VAL A 36 26.75 12.05 -13.69
CA VAL A 36 28.09 12.29 -13.13
C VAL A 36 28.65 11.10 -12.36
N THR A 37 29.98 11.00 -12.25
CA THR A 37 30.69 10.04 -11.38
C THR A 37 31.06 10.64 -10.01
N GLY A 38 30.29 11.62 -9.51
CA GLY A 38 30.63 12.38 -8.31
C GLY A 38 29.43 12.73 -7.45
N ASN A 39 29.69 13.29 -6.27
CA ASN A 39 28.69 13.57 -5.23
C ASN A 39 27.49 14.36 -5.77
N ALA A 40 26.28 13.90 -5.47
CA ALA A 40 25.04 14.64 -5.66
C ALA A 40 24.83 15.43 -4.36
N GLY A 41 25.08 16.74 -4.40
CA GLY A 41 25.05 17.62 -3.24
C GLY A 41 23.96 18.68 -3.36
N SER A 42 23.63 19.34 -2.26
CA SER A 42 22.57 20.37 -2.21
C SER A 42 22.75 21.51 -3.22
N SER A 43 23.98 21.77 -3.66
CA SER A 43 24.27 22.75 -4.73
C SER A 43 23.83 22.33 -6.14
N ASN A 44 23.52 21.04 -6.36
CA ASN A 44 23.31 20.46 -7.70
C ASN A 44 22.24 19.37 -7.78
N SER A 45 21.67 18.98 -6.64
CA SER A 45 20.65 17.96 -6.53
C SER A 45 19.64 18.33 -5.46
N HIS A 46 18.41 17.85 -5.64
CA HIS A 46 17.36 17.87 -4.64
C HIS A 46 16.61 16.55 -4.74
N TRP A 47 16.57 15.79 -3.68
CA TRP A 47 15.82 14.54 -3.58
C TRP A 47 14.95 14.64 -2.35
N ALA A 48 13.94 13.79 -2.25
CA ALA A 48 13.16 13.60 -1.05
C ALA A 48 13.23 12.12 -0.68
N GLU A 49 12.95 11.82 0.59
CA GLU A 49 12.62 10.45 0.97
C GLU A 49 11.48 9.88 0.12
N ASN A 50 11.44 8.55 -0.04
CA ASN A 50 10.52 7.82 -0.90
C ASN A 50 10.69 8.09 -2.41
N GLN A 51 11.80 8.74 -2.81
CA GLN A 51 12.16 8.91 -4.22
C GLN A 51 13.25 7.93 -4.64
N PHE A 52 13.40 7.75 -5.95
CA PHE A 52 14.42 6.90 -6.54
C PHE A 52 15.50 7.76 -7.20
N LEU A 53 16.68 7.81 -6.59
CA LEU A 53 17.87 8.37 -7.21
C LEU A 53 18.32 7.47 -8.36
N ALA A 54 18.44 8.04 -9.56
CA ALA A 54 18.77 7.30 -10.76
C ALA A 54 20.27 7.04 -10.91
N TYR A 55 20.59 5.82 -11.33
CA TYR A 55 21.93 5.35 -11.62
C TYR A 55 22.01 4.74 -13.02
N ARG A 56 23.20 4.79 -13.61
CA ARG A 56 23.54 4.01 -14.81
C ARG A 56 24.95 3.46 -14.73
N ALA A 57 25.18 2.32 -15.37
CA ALA A 57 26.49 1.79 -15.66
C ALA A 57 26.76 1.87 -17.18
N LEU A 58 27.89 2.46 -17.53
CA LEU A 58 28.46 2.45 -18.88
C LEU A 58 29.48 1.31 -18.93
N ILE A 59 29.08 0.19 -19.55
CA ILE A 59 29.92 -1.01 -19.69
C ILE A 59 30.72 -0.87 -20.99
N SER A 60 31.93 -1.41 -21.04
CA SER A 60 32.81 -1.32 -22.20
C SER A 60 33.62 -2.58 -22.40
N ASN A 61 34.07 -2.78 -23.64
CA ASN A 61 34.96 -3.89 -24.04
C ASN A 61 34.34 -5.28 -23.83
N MET A 62 33.01 -5.39 -23.97
CA MET A 62 32.34 -6.68 -24.00
C MET A 62 32.59 -7.38 -25.33
N GLN A 63 32.78 -8.69 -25.28
CA GLN A 63 32.73 -9.53 -26.47
C GLN A 63 31.26 -9.67 -26.90
N ILE A 64 30.94 -9.24 -28.12
CA ILE A 64 29.58 -9.36 -28.68
C ILE A 64 29.17 -10.83 -28.73
N GLY A 65 27.97 -11.14 -28.25
CA GLY A 65 27.41 -12.49 -28.13
C GLY A 65 27.88 -13.26 -26.90
N SER A 66 28.75 -12.68 -26.05
CA SER A 66 29.12 -13.33 -24.78
C SER A 66 27.91 -13.45 -23.85
N THR A 67 27.76 -14.61 -23.23
CA THR A 67 26.68 -14.93 -22.28
C THR A 67 27.26 -15.16 -20.87
N GLY A 68 26.41 -15.06 -19.85
CA GLY A 68 26.83 -15.27 -18.46
C GLY A 68 27.71 -14.16 -17.91
N ASN A 69 27.70 -12.98 -18.54
CA ASN A 69 28.41 -11.83 -18.01
C ASN A 69 27.71 -11.34 -16.74
N THR A 70 28.48 -10.90 -15.75
CA THR A 70 27.96 -10.42 -14.47
C THR A 70 28.45 -9.02 -14.20
N ILE A 71 27.55 -8.16 -13.72
CA ILE A 71 27.91 -6.90 -13.05
C ILE A 71 27.36 -6.97 -11.62
N THR A 72 28.23 -6.75 -10.64
CA THR A 72 27.82 -6.72 -9.23
C THR A 72 27.84 -5.28 -8.73
N LEU A 73 26.72 -4.89 -8.15
CA LEU A 73 26.48 -3.58 -7.56
C LEU A 73 26.35 -3.74 -6.05
N GLY A 74 26.82 -2.74 -5.31
CA GLY A 74 26.63 -2.63 -3.88
C GLY A 74 25.96 -1.31 -3.52
N TYR A 75 25.25 -1.26 -2.41
CA TYR A 75 24.73 -0.02 -1.86
C TYR A 75 24.68 -0.08 -0.35
N ASP A 76 24.84 1.08 0.30
CA ASP A 76 24.73 1.16 1.75
C ASP A 76 23.26 1.28 2.15
N ILE A 77 22.77 0.21 2.79
CA ILE A 77 21.45 0.15 3.40
C ILE A 77 21.38 0.95 4.69
N LEU A 78 22.48 1.02 5.44
CA LEU A 78 22.53 1.70 6.72
C LEU A 78 23.67 2.72 6.80
N LYS A 79 23.45 3.76 7.59
CA LYS A 79 24.49 4.65 8.11
C LYS A 79 24.22 4.92 9.58
N SER A 80 25.11 4.45 10.45
CA SER A 80 24.93 4.59 11.90
C SER A 80 23.56 4.07 12.39
N GLY A 81 23.10 2.97 11.78
CA GLY A 81 21.81 2.35 12.09
C GLY A 81 20.58 2.97 11.44
N ARG A 82 20.73 3.99 10.57
CA ARG A 82 19.62 4.64 9.85
C ARG A 82 19.64 4.28 8.36
N HIS A 83 18.48 4.13 7.75
CA HIS A 83 18.32 3.73 6.35
C HIS A 83 18.68 4.85 5.38
N ALA A 84 19.64 4.57 4.51
CA ALA A 84 20.07 5.48 3.45
C ALA A 84 19.45 5.09 2.11
N ILE A 85 20.08 4.17 1.36
CA ILE A 85 19.45 3.51 0.21
C ILE A 85 18.94 2.17 0.71
N ASP A 86 17.64 2.03 0.92
CA ASP A 86 17.09 0.81 1.49
C ASP A 86 16.87 -0.32 0.46
N TYR A 87 16.41 0.01 -0.74
CA TYR A 87 16.22 -0.96 -1.82
C TYR A 87 16.38 -0.34 -3.21
N LEU A 88 16.36 -1.18 -4.24
CA LEU A 88 16.52 -0.76 -5.63
C LEU A 88 15.19 -0.78 -6.39
N GLY A 89 15.08 0.08 -7.40
CA GLY A 89 13.93 0.16 -8.28
C GLY A 89 14.29 0.66 -9.68
N THR A 90 13.35 1.34 -10.33
CA THR A 90 13.51 1.80 -11.72
C THR A 90 14.14 3.20 -11.79
N TYR A 91 15.07 3.41 -12.72
CA TYR A 91 15.85 4.64 -12.85
C TYR A 91 15.02 5.92 -13.12
N ASN A 92 13.82 5.80 -13.65
CA ASN A 92 12.94 6.93 -13.98
C ASN A 92 11.62 6.90 -13.18
N ALA A 93 11.60 6.23 -12.02
CA ALA A 93 10.43 6.18 -11.15
C ALA A 93 10.08 7.57 -10.58
N THR A 94 11.10 8.37 -10.21
CA THR A 94 10.90 9.77 -9.77
C THR A 94 11.08 10.74 -10.93
N GLU A 95 12.28 10.80 -11.50
CA GLU A 95 12.59 11.68 -12.63
C GLU A 95 12.25 10.98 -13.95
N THR A 96 11.00 11.15 -14.40
CA THR A 96 10.43 10.41 -15.55
C THR A 96 11.11 10.70 -16.89
N THR A 97 11.82 11.82 -16.98
CA THR A 97 12.53 12.27 -18.19
C THR A 97 13.99 11.80 -18.27
N ASN A 98 14.47 11.03 -17.28
CA ASN A 98 15.83 10.51 -17.27
C ASN A 98 16.17 9.78 -18.57
N ASN A 99 17.37 10.05 -19.11
CA ASN A 99 17.85 9.43 -20.33
C ASN A 99 19.21 8.76 -20.08
N PRO A 100 19.25 7.47 -19.74
CA PRO A 100 20.51 6.74 -19.51
C PRO A 100 21.43 6.69 -20.74
N CYS A 101 20.88 6.93 -21.94
CA CYS A 101 21.60 6.88 -23.21
C CYS A 101 22.27 8.19 -23.62
N VAL A 102 22.06 9.31 -22.90
CA VAL A 102 22.72 10.56 -23.31
C VAL A 102 24.25 10.44 -23.21
N GLY A 103 24.93 10.89 -24.26
CA GLY A 103 26.39 10.79 -24.37
C GLY A 103 26.90 9.40 -24.74
N VAL A 104 26.02 8.44 -25.06
CA VAL A 104 26.39 7.10 -25.51
C VAL A 104 26.40 7.06 -27.04
N SER A 105 27.54 6.70 -27.63
CA SER A 105 27.70 6.53 -29.08
C SER A 105 27.24 5.14 -29.54
N GLY A 106 26.69 5.04 -30.76
CA GLY A 106 26.48 3.75 -31.43
C GLY A 106 25.05 3.39 -31.82
N GLY A 107 24.08 4.30 -31.70
CA GLY A 107 22.71 4.14 -32.20
C GLY A 107 21.84 3.07 -31.50
N PHE A 108 22.46 2.11 -30.82
CA PHE A 108 21.77 1.04 -30.06
C PHE A 108 21.11 1.55 -28.77
N CYS A 109 21.55 2.70 -28.25
CA CYS A 109 21.04 3.27 -27.02
C CYS A 109 20.05 4.41 -27.32
N VAL A 110 18.76 4.08 -27.33
CA VAL A 110 17.66 5.04 -27.42
C VAL A 110 16.82 4.85 -26.16
N ALA A 111 16.68 5.89 -25.33
CA ALA A 111 16.06 5.76 -24.00
C ALA A 111 14.68 5.09 -24.00
N ALA A 112 13.84 5.42 -24.99
CA ALA A 112 12.50 4.84 -25.13
C ALA A 112 12.49 3.41 -25.71
N SER A 113 13.64 2.81 -25.96
CA SER A 113 13.77 1.49 -26.61
C SER A 113 14.87 0.65 -25.96
N PRO A 114 14.71 0.26 -24.68
CA PRO A 114 15.61 -0.69 -24.04
C PRO A 114 15.58 -2.04 -24.76
N SER A 115 16.71 -2.74 -24.77
CA SER A 115 16.81 -4.08 -25.35
C SER A 115 16.32 -5.16 -24.40
N SER A 116 16.33 -4.91 -23.09
CA SER A 116 15.69 -5.75 -22.08
C SER A 116 15.46 -4.99 -20.79
N SER A 117 14.52 -5.46 -19.99
CA SER A 117 14.42 -5.15 -18.57
C SER A 117 14.25 -6.44 -17.76
N TYR A 118 14.52 -6.35 -16.47
CA TYR A 118 14.35 -7.45 -15.53
C TYR A 118 13.98 -6.89 -14.16
N THR A 119 13.01 -7.52 -13.50
CA THR A 119 12.52 -7.05 -12.21
C THR A 119 13.61 -7.08 -11.14
N VAL A 120 13.65 -6.04 -10.29
CA VAL A 120 14.41 -6.09 -9.06
C VAL A 120 13.70 -7.08 -8.12
N PRO A 121 14.37 -8.16 -7.67
CA PRO A 121 13.77 -9.07 -6.70
C PRO A 121 13.40 -8.33 -5.42
N VAL A 122 12.40 -8.81 -4.70
CA VAL A 122 12.13 -8.33 -3.34
C VAL A 122 13.29 -8.74 -2.43
N ASP A 123 13.83 -7.79 -1.67
CA ASP A 123 14.87 -8.07 -0.70
C ASP A 123 14.31 -8.66 0.59
N THR A 124 14.22 -9.98 0.62
CA THR A 124 13.66 -10.73 1.75
C THR A 124 14.52 -10.74 2.99
N GLU A 125 15.75 -10.20 2.94
CA GLU A 125 16.69 -10.26 4.05
C GLU A 125 16.76 -8.94 4.82
N THR A 126 16.86 -7.80 4.12
CA THR A 126 17.09 -6.49 4.76
C THR A 126 15.90 -5.54 4.67
N VAL A 127 14.87 -5.87 3.87
CA VAL A 127 13.69 -5.03 3.66
C VAL A 127 12.45 -5.67 4.30
N VAL A 128 12.10 -6.90 3.89
CA VAL A 128 10.82 -7.53 4.32
C VAL A 128 10.98 -8.66 5.35
N ASN A 129 12.15 -8.81 6.00
CA ASN A 129 12.41 -9.90 6.95
C ASN A 129 11.81 -9.64 8.35
N PRO A 130 10.89 -10.45 8.89
CA PRO A 130 10.36 -10.27 10.25
C PRO A 130 11.30 -10.78 11.37
N SER A 131 12.53 -11.23 11.06
CA SER A 131 13.47 -11.82 12.01
C SER A 131 14.10 -10.79 12.98
N ILE A 132 14.48 -11.25 14.18
CA ILE A 132 15.18 -10.49 15.24
C ILE A 132 16.54 -9.89 14.85
N ILE A 133 17.07 -10.26 13.67
CA ILE A 133 18.31 -9.70 13.10
C ILE A 133 18.00 -8.49 12.19
N ASN A 134 16.71 -8.28 11.87
CA ASN A 134 16.23 -7.08 11.21
C ASN A 134 16.13 -5.96 12.26
N PRO A 135 16.81 -4.81 12.07
CA PRO A 135 16.69 -3.67 12.98
C PRO A 135 15.27 -3.03 13.00
N ASN A 136 14.33 -3.53 12.21
CA ASN A 136 13.09 -2.84 11.84
C ASN A 136 11.81 -3.55 12.29
N SER A 137 11.76 -4.03 13.55
CA SER A 137 10.54 -4.61 14.10
C SER A 137 9.40 -3.58 14.18
N GLY A 138 8.27 -3.79 13.49
CA GLY A 138 7.01 -3.10 13.80
C GLY A 138 6.14 -2.59 12.65
N MET A 139 6.65 -2.49 11.41
CA MET A 139 5.82 -2.20 10.22
C MET A 139 6.25 -3.10 9.05
N GLN A 140 5.27 -3.69 8.35
CA GLN A 140 5.55 -4.45 7.14
C GLN A 140 5.86 -3.48 6.00
N LEU A 141 7.14 -3.29 5.70
CA LEU A 141 7.58 -2.55 4.53
C LEU A 141 7.19 -3.32 3.25
N ILE A 142 6.61 -2.63 2.28
CA ILE A 142 6.36 -3.18 0.94
C ILE A 142 7.36 -2.55 -0.02
N GLN A 143 8.31 -3.35 -0.51
CA GLN A 143 9.22 -2.89 -1.56
C GLN A 143 8.41 -2.49 -2.80
N VAL A 144 8.51 -1.22 -3.21
CA VAL A 144 7.90 -0.77 -4.47
C VAL A 144 8.53 -1.55 -5.64
N PRO A 145 7.74 -2.19 -6.52
CA PRO A 145 8.28 -2.92 -7.66
C PRO A 145 9.12 -2.01 -8.57
N GLY A 146 10.24 -2.52 -9.06
CA GLY A 146 11.07 -1.82 -10.03
C GLY A 146 11.87 -2.77 -10.91
N GLU A 147 12.61 -2.20 -11.86
CA GLU A 147 13.35 -2.98 -12.86
C GLU A 147 14.74 -2.41 -13.11
N PHE A 148 15.69 -3.32 -13.35
CA PHE A 148 16.90 -3.01 -14.09
C PHE A 148 16.57 -2.89 -15.58
N THR A 149 17.04 -1.84 -16.24
CA THR A 149 16.82 -1.60 -17.67
C THR A 149 18.15 -1.60 -18.42
N MET A 150 18.24 -2.33 -19.53
CA MET A 150 19.47 -2.46 -20.31
C MET A 150 19.29 -2.11 -21.80
N TRP A 151 20.31 -1.47 -22.37
CA TRP A 151 20.47 -1.20 -23.81
C TRP A 151 21.72 -1.89 -24.34
N GLY A 152 21.61 -2.50 -25.52
CA GLY A 152 22.73 -3.21 -26.13
C GLY A 152 23.04 -4.57 -25.47
N GLY A 153 22.13 -5.10 -24.66
CA GLY A 153 22.27 -6.41 -24.02
C GLY A 153 20.93 -6.98 -23.53
N THR A 154 20.95 -8.26 -23.17
CA THR A 154 19.78 -8.97 -22.66
C THR A 154 20.05 -9.43 -21.24
N ILE A 155 19.35 -8.85 -20.26
CA ILE A 155 19.41 -9.31 -18.87
C ILE A 155 18.76 -10.70 -18.79
N THR A 156 19.43 -11.65 -18.14
CA THR A 156 18.98 -13.03 -18.00
C THR A 156 18.69 -13.42 -16.56
N ASN A 157 19.28 -12.73 -15.58
CA ASN A 157 19.01 -12.93 -14.17
C ASN A 157 19.37 -11.68 -13.36
N VAL A 158 18.65 -11.45 -12.27
CA VAL A 158 18.99 -10.47 -11.23
C VAL A 158 18.79 -11.15 -9.90
N ALA A 159 19.82 -11.15 -9.04
CA ALA A 159 19.74 -11.80 -7.74
C ALA A 159 20.60 -11.07 -6.70
N TYR A 160 20.05 -10.91 -5.50
CA TYR A 160 20.83 -10.50 -4.34
C TYR A 160 21.87 -11.56 -3.99
N GLN A 161 23.05 -11.12 -3.54
CA GLN A 161 24.03 -12.02 -2.94
C GLN A 161 23.60 -12.42 -1.52
N PRO A 162 24.14 -13.50 -0.93
CA PRO A 162 23.93 -13.76 0.49
C PRO A 162 24.30 -12.54 1.34
N TYR A 163 23.40 -12.13 2.23
CA TYR A 163 23.66 -10.99 3.12
C TYR A 163 24.64 -11.41 4.22
N GLY A 164 25.81 -10.77 4.23
CA GLY A 164 26.88 -11.06 5.20
C GLY A 164 26.76 -10.30 6.53
N GLY A 165 25.72 -9.47 6.70
CA GLY A 165 25.60 -8.51 7.80
C GLY A 165 26.31 -7.17 7.52
N GLY A 166 26.01 -6.17 8.35
CA GLY A 166 26.62 -4.83 8.28
C GLY A 166 25.75 -3.81 7.55
N ASP A 167 26.39 -2.81 6.94
CA ASP A 167 25.70 -1.66 6.36
C ASP A 167 25.49 -1.78 4.85
N GLU A 168 25.96 -2.85 4.21
CA GLU A 168 26.00 -3.02 2.75
C GLU A 168 25.08 -4.14 2.26
N ARG A 169 24.38 -3.87 1.15
CA ARG A 169 23.67 -4.87 0.36
C ARG A 169 24.26 -4.99 -1.04
N ARG A 170 24.27 -6.20 -1.61
CA ARG A 170 24.83 -6.48 -2.94
C ARG A 170 23.89 -7.26 -3.83
N ILE A 171 23.87 -6.90 -5.10
CA ILE A 171 23.04 -7.49 -6.14
C ILE A 171 23.89 -7.75 -7.40
N THR A 172 23.66 -8.90 -8.03
CA THR A 172 24.32 -9.28 -9.29
C THR A 172 23.30 -9.31 -10.41
N VAL A 173 23.62 -8.61 -11.50
CA VAL A 173 22.88 -8.67 -12.77
C VAL A 173 23.67 -9.53 -13.75
N THR A 174 23.04 -10.58 -14.26
CA THR A 174 23.60 -11.45 -15.30
C THR A 174 23.00 -11.10 -16.65
N PHE A 175 23.83 -11.01 -17.70
CA PHE A 175 23.37 -10.61 -19.03
C PHE A 175 24.18 -11.21 -20.19
N THR A 176 23.56 -11.17 -21.37
CA THR A 176 24.19 -11.39 -22.67
C THR A 176 24.53 -10.05 -23.31
N ALA A 177 25.76 -9.87 -23.77
CA ALA A 177 26.19 -8.63 -24.43
C ALA A 177 25.88 -8.66 -25.93
N ASN A 178 24.98 -7.79 -26.40
CA ASN A 178 24.61 -7.72 -27.83
C ASN A 178 25.42 -6.65 -28.58
N VAL A 179 26.04 -5.72 -27.84
CA VAL A 179 27.03 -4.75 -28.32
C VAL A 179 28.26 -4.77 -27.41
N SER A 180 29.34 -4.11 -27.83
CA SER A 180 30.56 -4.06 -27.02
C SER A 180 30.45 -3.15 -25.80
N ASN A 181 29.60 -2.13 -25.86
CA ASN A 181 29.44 -1.11 -24.81
C ASN A 181 27.99 -0.97 -24.32
N PRO A 182 27.39 -1.99 -23.69
CA PRO A 182 26.01 -1.91 -23.21
C PRO A 182 25.85 -0.91 -22.07
N VAL A 183 24.61 -0.46 -21.84
CA VAL A 183 24.24 0.45 -20.75
C VAL A 183 23.22 -0.22 -19.86
N LEU A 184 23.42 -0.17 -18.55
CA LEU A 184 22.48 -0.64 -17.53
C LEU A 184 21.99 0.56 -16.72
N ALA A 185 20.71 0.63 -16.34
CA ALA A 185 20.16 1.67 -15.48
C ALA A 185 19.22 1.09 -14.42
N TRP A 186 19.20 1.74 -13.24
CA TRP A 186 18.36 1.40 -12.09
C TRP A 186 18.15 2.61 -11.20
N GLY A 187 17.27 2.51 -10.22
CA GLY A 187 17.06 3.50 -9.16
C GLY A 187 17.48 2.95 -7.80
N GLY A 188 17.96 3.80 -6.90
CA GLY A 188 18.08 3.49 -5.47
C GLY A 188 17.04 4.30 -4.72
N HIS A 189 16.18 3.62 -3.98
CA HIS A 189 15.16 4.24 -3.15
C HIS A 189 15.81 4.95 -1.97
N VAL A 190 15.37 6.18 -1.70
CA VAL A 190 15.84 6.99 -0.58
C VAL A 190 14.97 6.68 0.62
N GLY A 191 15.54 6.04 1.64
CA GLY A 191 14.80 5.47 2.76
C GLY A 191 13.86 6.45 3.44
N TRP A 192 12.60 6.04 3.62
CA TRP A 192 11.53 6.94 4.05
C TRP A 192 11.16 6.79 5.52
N VAL A 193 10.83 7.91 6.18
CA VAL A 193 10.33 7.90 7.55
C VAL A 193 9.06 7.05 7.70
N GLY A 194 8.25 6.94 6.64
CA GLY A 194 7.10 6.05 6.63
C GLY A 194 7.45 4.56 6.51
N ASP A 195 8.62 4.23 5.97
CA ASP A 195 9.04 2.84 5.87
C ASP A 195 9.73 2.38 7.16
N TRP A 196 10.54 3.28 7.73
CA TRP A 196 11.50 2.93 8.78
C TRP A 196 11.19 3.54 10.15
N GLY A 197 10.21 4.44 10.22
CA GLY A 197 9.86 5.18 11.42
C GLY A 197 10.78 6.36 11.71
N VAL A 198 10.37 7.17 12.68
CA VAL A 198 11.04 8.43 13.04
C VAL A 198 12.47 8.19 13.50
N GLY A 199 13.40 8.93 12.90
CA GLY A 199 14.83 8.90 13.26
C GLY A 199 15.62 7.73 12.67
N ASN A 200 14.96 6.84 11.90
CA ASN A 200 15.58 5.68 11.26
C ASN A 200 15.70 5.82 9.73
N SER A 201 15.23 6.91 9.14
CA SER A 201 15.23 7.14 7.70
C SER A 201 16.34 8.10 7.22
N ALA A 202 16.37 8.33 5.91
CA ALA A 202 17.37 9.10 5.18
C ALA A 202 17.48 10.56 5.68
N GLY A 203 16.36 11.24 5.93
CA GLY A 203 16.27 12.61 6.43
C GLY A 203 16.89 12.80 7.82
N GLY A 204 17.12 11.72 8.57
CA GLY A 204 17.80 11.74 9.86
C GLY A 204 19.32 11.65 9.77
N ILE A 205 19.93 11.51 8.59
CA ILE A 205 21.36 11.24 8.43
C ILE A 205 22.13 12.52 8.08
N SER A 206 23.37 12.68 8.52
CA SER A 206 24.25 13.80 8.15
C SER A 206 25.39 13.36 7.22
N GLY A 207 25.87 14.26 6.35
CA GLY A 207 27.02 14.01 5.47
C GLY A 207 26.61 13.52 4.08
N SER A 208 27.36 12.56 3.52
CA SER A 208 27.03 11.91 2.23
C SER A 208 26.86 10.40 2.39
N PRO A 209 25.78 9.94 3.05
CA PRO A 209 25.67 8.56 3.54
C PRO A 209 25.17 7.55 2.49
N TYR A 210 24.60 8.01 1.38
CA TYR A 210 23.97 7.14 0.40
C TYR A 210 25.01 6.72 -0.63
N HIS A 211 25.63 5.56 -0.42
CA HIS A 211 26.66 5.07 -1.31
C HIS A 211 26.09 4.02 -2.27
N MET A 212 26.38 4.20 -3.56
CA MET A 212 26.13 3.20 -4.62
C MET A 212 27.46 2.89 -5.29
N ARG A 213 27.80 1.60 -5.41
CA ARG A 213 29.10 1.17 -5.90
C ARG A 213 29.04 0.10 -6.97
N LEU A 214 30.03 0.16 -7.85
CA LEU A 214 30.39 -0.93 -8.74
C LEU A 214 31.41 -1.81 -8.02
N ILE A 215 31.05 -3.07 -7.76
CA ILE A 215 31.96 -4.05 -7.14
C ILE A 215 32.84 -4.66 -8.23
N ASP A 216 32.23 -5.23 -9.28
CA ASP A 216 32.96 -5.83 -10.40
C ASP A 216 32.11 -5.99 -11.66
N ILE A 217 32.80 -6.24 -12.77
CA ILE A 217 32.29 -6.72 -14.06
C ILE A 217 33.10 -7.98 -14.46
N ASN A 218 32.44 -9.13 -14.55
CA ASN A 218 33.05 -10.43 -14.79
C ASN A 218 34.25 -10.73 -13.85
N GLY A 219 34.14 -10.38 -12.57
CA GLY A 219 35.21 -10.56 -11.58
C GLY A 219 36.42 -9.63 -11.77
N SER A 220 36.31 -8.64 -12.66
CA SER A 220 37.33 -7.61 -12.92
C SER A 220 36.76 -6.22 -12.68
N GLY A 221 37.60 -5.25 -12.33
CA GLY A 221 37.15 -3.89 -12.02
C GLY A 221 37.64 -3.44 -10.65
N GLY A 222 37.26 -2.24 -10.24
CA GLY A 222 37.57 -1.67 -8.93
C GLY A 222 36.39 -0.89 -8.38
N ASN A 223 36.39 -0.68 -7.06
CA ASN A 223 35.34 0.02 -6.32
C ASN A 223 35.22 1.48 -6.79
N MET A 224 34.31 1.73 -7.72
CA MET A 224 33.77 3.07 -7.94
C MET A 224 32.60 3.27 -7.00
N ASP A 225 32.57 4.43 -6.36
CA ASP A 225 31.58 4.79 -5.37
C ASP A 225 30.97 6.15 -5.73
N LEU A 226 29.65 6.19 -5.70
CA LEU A 226 28.84 7.38 -5.89
C LEU A 226 28.17 7.71 -4.58
N SER A 227 28.00 8.99 -4.28
CA SER A 227 27.39 9.42 -3.04
C SER A 227 26.33 10.50 -3.25
N LEU A 228 25.22 10.40 -2.52
CA LEU A 228 24.29 11.51 -2.33
C LEU A 228 24.59 12.16 -0.98
N SER A 229 24.47 13.48 -0.91
CA SER A 229 24.54 14.24 0.34
C SER A 229 23.18 14.25 1.01
N ALA A 230 23.15 14.05 2.33
CA ALA A 230 21.92 14.21 3.11
C ALA A 230 21.36 15.63 3.05
N ASP A 231 22.20 16.65 2.87
CA ASP A 231 21.73 18.03 2.65
C ASP A 231 21.00 18.22 1.30
N ALA A 232 21.15 17.27 0.38
CA ALA A 232 20.39 17.22 -0.86
C ALA A 232 19.07 16.44 -0.70
N VAL A 233 18.81 15.82 0.46
CA VAL A 233 17.59 15.07 0.75
C VAL A 233 16.69 15.91 1.64
N ILE A 234 15.51 16.26 1.13
CA ILE A 234 14.48 16.99 1.84
C ILE A 234 13.84 16.03 2.85
N ALA A 235 13.84 16.45 4.12
CA ALA A 235 13.12 15.77 5.19
C ALA A 235 11.63 15.64 4.83
N SER A 236 11.02 14.50 5.15
CA SER A 236 9.63 14.21 4.83
C SER A 236 8.82 13.86 6.08
N GLY A 237 7.50 13.75 5.94
CA GLY A 237 6.62 13.15 6.94
C GLY A 237 5.77 12.03 6.35
N ALA A 238 5.13 11.27 7.22
CA ALA A 238 4.23 10.18 6.84
C ALA A 238 2.91 10.25 7.60
N VAL A 239 1.83 9.82 6.95
CA VAL A 239 0.49 9.76 7.53
C VAL A 239 -0.12 8.39 7.28
N TYR A 240 -0.67 7.77 8.33
CA TYR A 240 -1.36 6.49 8.27
C TYR A 240 -2.79 6.67 8.71
N ILE A 241 -3.71 6.10 7.93
CA ILE A 241 -5.12 5.99 8.31
C ILE A 241 -5.38 4.52 8.60
N VAL A 242 -5.72 4.22 9.85
CA VAL A 242 -5.94 2.86 10.35
C VAL A 242 -7.42 2.71 10.66
N LYS A 243 -8.00 1.58 10.29
CA LYS A 243 -9.34 1.19 10.67
C LYS A 243 -9.30 0.29 11.88
N SER A 244 -10.17 0.55 12.84
CA SER A 244 -10.46 -0.39 13.92
C SER A 244 -11.97 -0.51 14.13
N VAL A 245 -12.45 -1.70 14.47
CA VAL A 245 -13.86 -1.98 14.70
C VAL A 245 -14.08 -2.71 16.01
N THR A 246 -15.27 -2.49 16.58
CA THR A 246 -15.83 -3.35 17.62
C THR A 246 -17.11 -3.96 17.06
N SER A 247 -17.11 -5.26 16.82
CA SER A 247 -18.24 -6.00 16.27
C SER A 247 -19.08 -6.64 17.38
N LEU A 248 -20.29 -7.09 17.04
CA LEU A 248 -21.15 -7.88 17.93
C LEU A 248 -20.81 -9.39 17.88
N SER A 249 -19.83 -9.79 17.06
CA SER A 249 -19.37 -11.17 16.99
C SER A 249 -18.68 -11.56 18.29
N VAL A 250 -19.07 -12.69 18.85
CA VAL A 250 -18.41 -13.26 20.05
C VAL A 250 -17.05 -13.87 19.72
N ASP A 251 -16.90 -14.40 18.51
CA ASP A 251 -15.67 -15.06 18.06
C ASP A 251 -14.66 -14.04 17.49
N PHE A 252 -15.17 -12.92 16.97
CA PHE A 252 -14.41 -11.92 16.22
C PHE A 252 -14.77 -10.48 16.65
N PRO A 253 -14.58 -10.12 17.94
CA PRO A 253 -15.09 -8.86 18.48
C PRO A 253 -14.35 -7.62 17.96
N ASN A 254 -13.14 -7.80 17.41
CA ASN A 254 -12.26 -6.71 16.98
C ASN A 254 -11.95 -6.74 15.46
N GLU A 255 -12.71 -7.49 14.68
CA GLU A 255 -12.55 -7.53 13.22
C GLU A 255 -13.93 -7.60 12.53
N SER A 256 -13.96 -7.27 11.23
CA SER A 256 -15.14 -7.44 10.40
C SER A 256 -14.75 -7.44 8.92
N PRO A 257 -15.33 -8.30 8.06
CA PRO A 257 -15.13 -8.23 6.61
C PRO A 257 -15.78 -6.97 5.98
N GLN A 258 -16.46 -6.13 6.77
CA GLN A 258 -17.10 -4.91 6.31
C GLN A 258 -16.07 -3.87 5.87
N ALA A 259 -16.19 -3.41 4.62
CA ALA A 259 -15.41 -2.29 4.11
C ALA A 259 -16.02 -0.94 4.53
N PHE A 260 -15.17 -0.01 4.97
CA PHE A 260 -15.54 1.36 5.33
C PHE A 260 -14.92 2.35 4.35
N THR A 261 -15.70 3.31 3.88
CA THR A 261 -15.26 4.26 2.84
C THR A 261 -14.72 5.54 3.48
N PHE A 262 -13.51 5.92 3.06
CA PHE A 262 -12.83 7.14 3.49
C PHE A 262 -12.72 8.14 2.35
N THR A 263 -12.66 9.42 2.71
CA THR A 263 -12.28 10.51 1.81
C THR A 263 -11.13 11.31 2.42
N ALA A 264 -10.22 11.79 1.58
CA ALA A 264 -9.08 12.59 2.01
C ALA A 264 -8.82 13.77 1.06
N THR A 265 -8.16 14.80 1.56
CA THR A 265 -7.66 15.91 0.73
C THR A 265 -6.55 15.43 -0.22
N PRO A 266 -6.38 16.04 -1.41
CA PRO A 266 -5.43 15.56 -2.43
C PRO A 266 -3.97 15.48 -1.97
N ASN A 267 -3.57 16.27 -0.98
CA ASN A 267 -2.23 16.23 -0.39
C ASN A 267 -1.95 14.97 0.46
N PHE A 268 -2.95 14.12 0.71
CA PHE A 268 -2.75 12.75 1.23
C PHE A 268 -2.37 11.75 0.12
N GLY A 269 -2.64 12.06 -1.14
CA GLY A 269 -2.53 11.13 -2.27
C GLY A 269 -3.89 10.55 -2.64
N PRO A 270 -4.27 9.32 -2.20
CA PRO A 270 -5.58 8.75 -2.47
C PRO A 270 -6.71 9.60 -1.88
N THR A 271 -7.57 10.17 -2.73
CA THR A 271 -8.68 11.02 -2.25
C THR A 271 -9.89 10.22 -1.78
N THR A 272 -9.98 8.95 -2.16
CA THR A 272 -11.00 7.99 -1.75
C THR A 272 -10.38 6.60 -1.65
N PHE A 273 -10.66 5.87 -0.58
CA PHE A 273 -10.17 4.51 -0.36
C PHE A 273 -11.12 3.76 0.59
N GLN A 274 -10.93 2.45 0.71
CA GLN A 274 -11.70 1.61 1.63
C GLN A 274 -10.76 0.80 2.50
N LEU A 275 -11.12 0.65 3.77
CA LEU A 275 -10.39 -0.17 4.74
C LEU A 275 -11.32 -1.21 5.35
N ILE A 276 -10.76 -2.38 5.64
CA ILE A 276 -11.42 -3.51 6.30
C ILE A 276 -10.56 -3.81 7.52
N ASP A 277 -11.15 -3.86 8.70
CA ASP A 277 -10.41 -4.27 9.90
C ASP A 277 -10.40 -5.80 9.99
N ASP A 278 -9.22 -6.38 9.86
CA ASP A 278 -8.95 -7.81 9.93
C ASP A 278 -8.18 -8.22 11.20
N ASP A 279 -8.08 -7.33 12.22
CA ASP A 279 -7.31 -7.51 13.47
C ASP A 279 -5.87 -8.04 13.23
N ALA A 280 -5.34 -7.78 12.03
CA ALA A 280 -4.02 -8.16 11.59
C ALA A 280 -3.28 -6.88 11.20
N GLY A 281 -2.14 -6.65 11.84
CA GLY A 281 -1.32 -5.46 11.61
C GLY A 281 -0.99 -5.22 10.12
N PRO A 282 -0.39 -4.06 9.82
CA PRO A 282 -0.75 -3.23 8.67
C PRO A 282 -0.99 -4.02 7.37
N GLY A 283 -2.20 -3.90 6.84
CA GLY A 283 -2.66 -4.58 5.65
C GLY A 283 -3.89 -3.92 5.06
N VAL A 284 -5.00 -4.65 4.96
CA VAL A 284 -6.28 -4.11 4.46
C VAL A 284 -6.94 -3.11 5.42
N ASP A 285 -6.44 -3.05 6.66
CA ASP A 285 -6.85 -2.14 7.74
C ASP A 285 -6.16 -0.77 7.66
N THR A 286 -5.11 -0.61 6.85
CA THR A 286 -4.22 0.55 6.89
C THR A 286 -4.01 1.16 5.51
N GLN A 287 -4.32 2.45 5.36
CA GLN A 287 -3.94 3.25 4.19
C GLN A 287 -2.76 4.14 4.54
N VAL A 288 -1.65 3.97 3.82
CA VAL A 288 -0.49 4.87 3.89
C VAL A 288 -0.71 6.03 2.92
N GLY A 289 -0.47 7.25 3.40
CA GLY A 289 -0.48 8.46 2.57
C GLY A 289 0.76 8.56 1.68
N GLN A 290 0.73 9.47 0.72
CA GLN A 290 1.94 9.85 -0.02
C GLN A 290 2.98 10.50 0.90
N THR A 291 4.22 10.57 0.44
CA THR A 291 5.28 11.31 1.14
C THR A 291 4.92 12.79 1.29
N ILE A 292 4.98 13.28 2.53
CA ILE A 292 4.66 14.67 2.83
C ILE A 292 5.93 15.50 2.84
N THR A 293 6.02 16.48 1.93
CA THR A 293 7.16 17.42 1.82
C THR A 293 6.73 18.88 1.97
N SER A 294 5.42 19.12 2.14
CA SER A 294 4.83 20.43 2.41
C SER A 294 4.14 20.38 3.76
N PHE A 295 4.55 21.26 4.69
CA PHE A 295 4.27 21.11 6.12
C PHE A 295 3.43 22.25 6.69
N GLY A 296 2.96 22.05 7.91
CA GLY A 296 2.28 23.07 8.71
C GLY A 296 0.80 23.28 8.36
N PRO A 297 0.10 24.19 9.08
CA PRO A 297 -1.36 24.29 9.04
C PRO A 297 -1.95 24.65 7.67
N THR A 298 -1.19 25.32 6.80
CA THR A 298 -1.63 25.66 5.43
C THR A 298 -1.63 24.46 4.49
N ASN A 299 -0.97 23.37 4.88
CA ASN A 299 -0.86 22.12 4.13
C ASN A 299 -1.51 20.96 4.90
N SER A 300 -2.45 21.25 5.80
CA SER A 300 -3.14 20.22 6.58
C SER A 300 -3.84 19.20 5.69
N ILE A 301 -3.81 17.94 6.09
CA ILE A 301 -4.55 16.85 5.46
C ILE A 301 -5.88 16.69 6.20
N THR A 302 -6.99 16.60 5.48
CA THR A 302 -8.29 16.31 6.09
C THR A 302 -8.75 14.93 5.65
N VAL A 303 -8.99 14.02 6.60
CA VAL A 303 -9.52 12.68 6.33
C VAL A 303 -10.86 12.49 7.03
N SER A 304 -11.84 11.97 6.31
CA SER A 304 -13.19 11.70 6.81
C SER A 304 -13.57 10.25 6.55
N GLU A 305 -14.37 9.70 7.46
CA GLU A 305 -15.23 8.55 7.19
C GLU A 305 -16.68 9.05 7.12
N PRO A 306 -17.21 9.38 5.92
CA PRO A 306 -18.44 10.13 5.82
C PRO A 306 -19.66 9.34 6.32
N ALA A 307 -20.44 9.93 7.22
CA ALA A 307 -21.67 9.31 7.73
C ALA A 307 -22.66 8.91 6.63
N ALA A 308 -22.67 9.63 5.49
CA ALA A 308 -23.51 9.30 4.33
C ALA A 308 -23.14 7.96 3.65
N ASN A 309 -21.92 7.47 3.86
CA ASN A 309 -21.41 6.21 3.32
C ASN A 309 -21.19 5.15 4.42
N MET A 310 -21.69 5.41 5.63
CA MET A 310 -21.54 4.49 6.75
C MET A 310 -22.32 3.20 6.47
N PRO A 311 -21.71 2.01 6.59
CA PRO A 311 -22.43 0.76 6.45
C PRO A 311 -23.62 0.66 7.42
N VAL A 312 -24.72 0.05 6.98
CA VAL A 312 -25.91 -0.14 7.81
C VAL A 312 -25.55 -0.95 9.06
N GLY A 313 -26.00 -0.50 10.22
CA GLY A 313 -25.69 -1.14 11.49
C GLY A 313 -24.31 -0.81 12.05
N TRP A 314 -23.63 0.21 11.53
CA TRP A 314 -22.35 0.69 12.07
C TRP A 314 -22.38 2.19 12.35
N THR A 315 -21.58 2.62 13.32
CA THR A 315 -21.30 4.04 13.57
C THR A 315 -19.81 4.25 13.76
N LEU A 316 -19.31 5.41 13.31
CA LEU A 316 -18.02 5.93 13.77
C LEU A 316 -18.18 6.31 15.25
N SER A 317 -17.32 5.78 16.11
CA SER A 317 -17.38 5.94 17.57
C SER A 317 -16.21 6.73 18.13
N ASP A 318 -15.04 6.71 17.49
CA ASP A 318 -13.94 7.63 17.81
C ASP A 318 -12.97 7.82 16.63
N VAL A 319 -12.19 8.89 16.70
CA VAL A 319 -11.02 9.12 15.86
C VAL A 319 -9.88 9.52 16.77
N ASN A 320 -8.74 8.84 16.68
CA ASN A 320 -7.57 9.11 17.48
C ASN A 320 -6.33 9.27 16.59
N CYS A 321 -5.74 10.46 16.58
CA CYS A 321 -4.50 10.73 15.86
C CYS A 321 -3.34 10.82 16.86
N VAL A 322 -2.37 9.92 16.73
CA VAL A 322 -1.14 9.91 17.52
C VAL A 322 0.00 10.40 16.65
N GLU A 323 0.77 11.34 17.18
CA GLU A 323 1.87 11.98 16.48
C GLU A 323 3.19 11.63 17.18
N SER A 324 4.22 11.30 16.40
CA SER A 324 5.56 11.08 16.95
C SER A 324 6.21 12.38 17.46
N GLY A 325 5.74 13.53 16.97
CA GLY A 325 6.24 14.86 17.28
C GLY A 325 5.33 15.63 18.23
N ALA A 326 4.98 16.85 17.86
CA ALA A 326 4.08 17.68 18.66
C ALA A 326 2.65 17.25 18.39
N GLN A 327 1.86 17.06 19.45
CA GLN A 327 0.44 16.75 19.29
C GLN A 327 -0.34 18.02 18.88
N ASP A 328 -0.43 18.28 17.57
CA ASP A 328 -1.07 19.46 16.99
C ASP A 328 -2.17 19.13 15.96
N SER A 329 -2.28 17.87 15.52
CA SER A 329 -3.44 17.36 14.79
C SER A 329 -4.69 17.39 15.65
N THR A 330 -5.81 17.77 15.03
CA THR A 330 -7.10 17.94 15.72
C THR A 330 -8.18 17.06 15.11
N LYS A 331 -9.11 16.60 15.94
CA LYS A 331 -10.38 16.01 15.48
C LYS A 331 -11.51 17.01 15.64
N SER A 332 -12.42 17.05 14.68
CA SER A 332 -13.64 17.84 14.83
C SER A 332 -14.47 17.33 16.03
N PRO A 333 -15.05 18.22 16.87
CA PRO A 333 -15.71 17.86 18.13
C PRO A 333 -16.98 16.99 17.99
N SER A 334 -17.42 16.66 16.77
CA SER A 334 -18.63 15.88 16.48
C SER A 334 -18.34 14.54 15.79
N LEU A 335 -17.23 13.86 16.11
CA LEU A 335 -16.76 12.66 15.40
C LEU A 335 -16.47 12.91 13.91
N GLY A 336 -16.19 14.18 13.55
CA GLY A 336 -15.99 14.62 12.18
C GLY A 336 -14.58 14.33 11.64
N PRO A 337 -14.19 14.96 10.52
CA PRO A 337 -12.89 14.68 9.90
C PRO A 337 -11.72 14.91 10.85
N ALA A 338 -10.70 14.07 10.72
CA ALA A 338 -9.37 14.34 11.25
C ALA A 338 -8.71 15.44 10.42
N THR A 339 -8.25 16.50 11.09
CA THR A 339 -7.39 17.54 10.49
C THR A 339 -5.97 17.30 10.96
N ILE A 340 -5.16 16.78 10.06
CA ILE A 340 -3.80 16.31 10.30
C ILE A 340 -2.82 17.39 9.87
N ILE A 341 -1.96 17.83 10.79
CA ILE A 341 -0.87 18.76 10.50
C ILE A 341 0.41 17.95 10.62
N VAL A 342 1.25 18.01 9.59
CA VAL A 342 2.50 17.23 9.55
C VAL A 342 3.68 18.19 9.60
N GLN A 343 4.69 17.82 10.38
CA GLN A 343 5.98 18.49 10.50
C GLN A 343 7.10 17.66 9.82
N PRO A 344 8.26 18.27 9.51
CA PRO A 344 9.39 17.52 8.98
C PRO A 344 9.86 16.41 9.94
N ASN A 345 10.10 15.21 9.41
CA ASN A 345 10.48 14.00 10.16
C ASN A 345 9.42 13.49 11.15
N GLU A 346 8.15 13.70 10.84
CA GLU A 346 7.03 13.27 11.68
C GLU A 346 6.24 12.12 11.05
N VAL A 347 5.75 11.22 11.91
CA VAL A 347 4.77 10.20 11.57
C VAL A 347 3.49 10.49 12.35
N VAL A 348 2.37 10.60 11.62
CA VAL A 348 1.03 10.75 12.19
C VAL A 348 0.20 9.51 11.89
N ILE A 349 -0.34 8.87 12.91
CA ILE A 349 -1.21 7.69 12.78
C ILE A 349 -2.59 8.06 13.29
N CYS A 350 -3.59 8.10 12.40
CA CYS A 350 -4.98 8.33 12.77
C CYS A 350 -5.77 7.02 12.68
N THR A 351 -6.25 6.54 13.82
CA THR A 351 -7.13 5.38 13.91
C THR A 351 -8.59 5.82 13.97
N PHE A 352 -9.41 5.32 13.06
CA PHE A 352 -10.85 5.51 13.02
C PHE A 352 -11.54 4.27 13.58
N TYR A 353 -12.26 4.45 14.70
CA TYR A 353 -12.93 3.39 15.43
C TYR A 353 -14.41 3.35 15.09
N ASN A 354 -14.92 2.19 14.68
CA ASN A 354 -16.35 1.99 14.49
C ASN A 354 -16.92 0.93 15.39
N THR A 355 -18.17 1.11 15.79
CA THR A 355 -18.89 0.14 16.61
C THR A 355 -20.10 -0.36 15.85
N GLN A 356 -20.27 -1.69 15.82
CA GLN A 356 -21.45 -2.31 15.27
C GLN A 356 -22.61 -2.09 16.24
N LEU A 357 -23.70 -1.55 15.71
CA LEU A 357 -24.92 -1.27 16.45
C LEU A 357 -25.71 -2.56 16.62
N ALA A 358 -26.14 -2.83 17.85
CA ALA A 358 -27.14 -3.86 18.10
C ALA A 358 -28.42 -3.54 17.31
N PRO A 359 -29.10 -4.56 16.75
CA PRO A 359 -30.42 -4.35 16.18
C PRO A 359 -31.32 -3.66 17.21
N SER A 360 -32.16 -2.73 16.75
CA SER A 360 -33.04 -2.00 17.66
C SER A 360 -33.94 -3.00 18.39
N ALA A 361 -34.01 -2.89 19.73
CA ALA A 361 -34.87 -3.72 20.58
C ALA A 361 -36.39 -3.53 20.35
N ALA A 362 -36.78 -2.70 19.38
CA ALA A 362 -38.16 -2.64 18.91
C ALA A 362 -38.40 -3.82 17.96
N GLY A 363 -39.27 -4.75 18.34
CA GLY A 363 -39.61 -5.86 17.46
C GLY A 363 -40.33 -5.38 16.21
N VAL A 364 -40.07 -6.06 15.09
CA VAL A 364 -40.67 -5.80 13.78
C VAL A 364 -41.97 -6.58 13.59
N GLU A 365 -42.71 -6.25 12.56
CA GLU A 365 -44.01 -6.81 12.26
C GLU A 365 -43.98 -7.73 11.04
N ILE A 366 -44.66 -8.88 11.15
CA ILE A 366 -44.91 -9.79 10.03
C ILE A 366 -46.40 -9.76 9.68
N ARG A 367 -46.72 -9.31 8.47
CA ARG A 367 -48.08 -9.27 7.92
C ARG A 367 -48.24 -10.17 6.71
N GLY A 368 -49.39 -10.82 6.61
CA GLY A 368 -49.71 -11.61 5.44
C GLY A 368 -51.17 -12.02 5.37
N ARG A 369 -51.49 -12.82 4.35
CA ARG A 369 -52.84 -13.33 4.11
C ARG A 369 -52.82 -14.84 3.91
N VAL A 370 -53.76 -15.54 4.54
CA VAL A 370 -53.97 -16.98 4.35
C VAL A 370 -55.11 -17.20 3.35
N MET A 371 -54.85 -18.00 2.33
CA MET A 371 -55.76 -18.29 1.22
C MET A 371 -55.84 -19.80 0.92
N ASN A 372 -56.91 -20.24 0.28
CA ASN A 372 -56.99 -21.58 -0.31
C ASN A 372 -56.45 -21.60 -1.76
N GLN A 373 -56.39 -22.78 -2.37
CA GLN A 373 -55.89 -22.95 -3.75
C GLN A 373 -56.68 -22.15 -4.80
N ALA A 374 -57.94 -21.84 -4.54
CA ALA A 374 -58.80 -21.04 -5.41
C ALA A 374 -58.68 -19.52 -5.14
N GLY A 375 -57.76 -19.09 -4.27
CA GLY A 375 -57.52 -17.69 -3.94
C GLY A 375 -58.52 -17.08 -2.96
N TRP A 376 -59.42 -17.88 -2.38
CA TRP A 376 -60.36 -17.39 -1.38
C TRP A 376 -59.69 -17.26 -0.01
N PRO A 377 -59.99 -16.21 0.75
CA PRO A 377 -59.42 -16.02 2.08
C PRO A 377 -59.88 -17.10 3.06
N VAL A 378 -58.99 -17.54 3.94
CA VAL A 378 -59.31 -18.49 5.01
C VAL A 378 -59.21 -17.79 6.36
N SER A 379 -60.36 -17.61 6.99
CA SER A 379 -60.47 -16.99 8.32
C SER A 379 -60.24 -17.99 9.45
N ASN A 380 -59.91 -17.49 10.64
CA ASN A 380 -59.73 -18.28 11.85
C ASN A 380 -58.64 -19.37 11.74
N VAL A 381 -57.61 -19.08 10.94
CA VAL A 381 -56.40 -19.89 10.85
C VAL A 381 -55.44 -19.40 11.92
N ARG A 382 -54.90 -20.32 12.70
CA ARG A 382 -53.84 -20.03 13.66
C ARG A 382 -52.51 -19.99 12.93
N VAL A 383 -51.91 -18.81 12.84
CA VAL A 383 -50.58 -18.61 12.26
C VAL A 383 -49.59 -18.52 13.42
N THR A 384 -48.62 -19.43 13.46
CA THR A 384 -47.63 -19.57 14.52
C THR A 384 -46.25 -19.30 13.95
N LEU A 385 -45.51 -18.42 14.62
CA LEU A 385 -44.09 -18.15 14.34
C LEU A 385 -43.28 -18.70 15.52
N ALA A 386 -42.39 -19.65 15.25
CA ALA A 386 -41.50 -20.23 16.26
C ALA A 386 -40.05 -19.84 15.98
N GLY A 387 -39.37 -19.26 16.97
CA GLY A 387 -37.95 -18.94 16.96
C GLY A 387 -37.07 -20.13 17.37
N ASP A 388 -35.79 -20.03 17.04
CA ASP A 388 -34.75 -21.00 17.43
C ASP A 388 -34.45 -21.00 18.95
N ASP A 389 -34.73 -19.89 19.60
CA ASP A 389 -34.64 -19.67 21.05
C ASP A 389 -35.84 -20.22 21.85
N GLY A 390 -36.81 -20.85 21.16
CA GLY A 390 -38.01 -21.38 21.76
C GLY A 390 -39.13 -20.35 21.97
N THR A 391 -38.96 -19.11 21.53
CA THR A 391 -40.05 -18.12 21.51
C THR A 391 -41.13 -18.55 20.51
N VAL A 392 -42.39 -18.38 20.90
CA VAL A 392 -43.54 -18.69 20.04
C VAL A 392 -44.52 -17.53 20.06
N ARG A 393 -44.79 -16.99 18.87
CA ARG A 393 -45.81 -15.95 18.66
C ARG A 393 -46.93 -16.51 17.80
N THR A 394 -48.15 -16.02 18.02
CA THR A 394 -49.33 -16.55 17.34
C THR A 394 -50.30 -15.43 16.99
N ALA A 395 -50.85 -15.51 15.78
CA ALA A 395 -51.92 -14.65 15.30
C ALA A 395 -53.08 -15.48 14.75
N LEU A 396 -54.28 -14.89 14.75
CA LEU A 396 -55.45 -15.45 14.09
C LEU A 396 -55.78 -14.64 12.85
N THR A 397 -56.12 -15.32 11.76
CA THR A 397 -56.58 -14.63 10.56
C THR A 397 -57.99 -14.06 10.75
N ASN A 398 -58.20 -12.84 10.28
CA ASN A 398 -59.52 -12.20 10.26
C ASN A 398 -60.45 -12.79 9.17
N MET A 399 -61.67 -12.26 9.03
CA MET A 399 -62.65 -12.74 8.04
C MET A 399 -62.16 -12.68 6.58
N PHE A 400 -61.19 -11.81 6.30
CA PHE A 400 -60.58 -11.64 4.98
C PHE A 400 -59.24 -12.37 4.85
N GLY A 401 -58.87 -13.21 5.84
CA GLY A 401 -57.67 -14.03 5.83
C GLY A 401 -56.38 -13.31 6.25
N TYR A 402 -56.42 -12.04 6.64
CA TYR A 402 -55.22 -11.31 7.05
C TYR A 402 -54.80 -11.64 8.48
N TYR A 403 -53.49 -11.72 8.71
CA TYR A 403 -52.87 -11.85 10.03
C TYR A 403 -51.70 -10.87 10.17
N VAL A 404 -51.38 -10.58 11.43
CA VAL A 404 -50.31 -9.68 11.88
C VAL A 404 -49.64 -10.34 13.08
N ILE A 405 -48.31 -10.44 13.09
CA ILE A 405 -47.51 -10.83 14.25
C ILE A 405 -46.56 -9.67 14.56
N ASP A 406 -46.79 -9.00 15.69
CA ASP A 406 -46.01 -7.84 16.12
C ASP A 406 -44.85 -8.24 17.06
N ASP A 407 -43.93 -7.28 17.23
CA ASP A 407 -42.87 -7.33 18.23
C ASP A 407 -41.91 -8.53 18.05
N VAL A 408 -41.59 -8.87 16.81
CA VAL A 408 -40.68 -9.98 16.48
C VAL A 408 -39.23 -9.48 16.44
N GLU A 409 -38.31 -10.18 17.10
CA GLU A 409 -36.89 -9.79 17.13
C GLU A 409 -36.23 -9.98 15.75
N VAL A 410 -35.46 -8.99 15.30
CA VAL A 410 -34.70 -9.08 14.04
C VAL A 410 -33.34 -9.77 14.22
N GLY A 411 -32.74 -10.21 13.12
CA GLY A 411 -31.45 -10.91 13.08
C GLY A 411 -31.55 -12.43 13.32
N ARG A 412 -32.76 -12.99 13.34
CA ARG A 412 -33.00 -14.41 13.67
C ARG A 412 -33.78 -15.18 12.60
N GLY A 413 -33.64 -16.50 12.65
CA GLY A 413 -34.40 -17.45 11.82
C GLY A 413 -35.69 -17.91 12.53
N TYR A 414 -36.79 -17.95 11.79
CA TYR A 414 -38.10 -18.35 12.30
C TYR A 414 -38.76 -19.38 11.39
N VAL A 415 -39.58 -20.25 11.98
CA VAL A 415 -40.49 -21.15 11.25
C VAL A 415 -41.91 -20.63 11.37
N LEU A 416 -42.48 -20.19 10.24
CA LEU A 416 -43.87 -19.81 10.11
C LEU A 416 -44.71 -21.04 9.75
N SER A 417 -45.79 -21.27 10.49
CA SER A 417 -46.72 -22.36 10.25
C SER A 417 -48.16 -21.88 10.38
N ALA A 418 -49.08 -22.52 9.68
CA ALA A 418 -50.50 -22.24 9.77
C ALA A 418 -51.28 -23.52 10.08
N HIS A 419 -52.25 -23.42 10.98
CA HIS A 419 -53.07 -24.54 11.41
C HIS A 419 -54.56 -24.19 11.34
N SER A 420 -55.33 -25.04 10.66
CA SER A 420 -56.79 -25.00 10.59
C SER A 420 -57.35 -26.41 10.72
N LYS A 421 -58.62 -26.53 11.10
CA LYS A 421 -59.32 -27.83 11.12
C LYS A 421 -59.67 -28.35 9.72
N LEU A 422 -59.71 -27.46 8.72
CA LEU A 422 -60.28 -27.75 7.39
C LEU A 422 -59.22 -27.79 6.27
N TYR A 423 -58.03 -27.28 6.53
CA TYR A 423 -56.99 -27.07 5.52
C TYR A 423 -55.62 -27.43 6.08
N ASN A 424 -54.78 -28.01 5.22
CA ASN A 424 -53.37 -28.22 5.51
C ASN A 424 -52.54 -27.11 4.87
N PHE A 425 -51.46 -26.71 5.52
CA PHE A 425 -50.57 -25.66 5.04
C PHE A 425 -49.11 -26.11 5.19
N PRO A 426 -48.23 -25.77 4.22
CA PRO A 426 -46.80 -25.97 4.40
C PRO A 426 -46.23 -24.99 5.41
N SER A 427 -45.24 -25.42 6.19
CA SER A 427 -44.41 -24.50 6.97
C SER A 427 -43.39 -23.79 6.08
N ARG A 428 -42.98 -22.58 6.47
CA ARG A 428 -42.01 -21.77 5.74
C ARG A 428 -40.95 -21.26 6.70
N PHE A 429 -39.68 -21.39 6.32
CA PHE A 429 -38.59 -20.74 7.03
C PHE A 429 -38.48 -19.27 6.59
N LEU A 430 -38.20 -18.39 7.55
CA LEU A 430 -38.01 -16.96 7.36
C LEU A 430 -36.74 -16.53 8.08
N PHE A 431 -35.97 -15.63 7.48
CA PHE A 431 -34.94 -14.86 8.19
C PHE A 431 -35.42 -13.42 8.27
N LEU A 432 -35.45 -12.86 9.48
CA LEU A 432 -36.08 -11.57 9.73
C LEU A 432 -35.02 -10.50 9.96
N SER A 433 -34.98 -9.48 9.11
CA SER A 433 -34.04 -8.34 9.22
C SER A 433 -34.74 -6.98 9.34
N ASP A 434 -36.03 -6.92 8.97
CA ASP A 434 -36.90 -5.75 8.99
C ASP A 434 -38.38 -6.24 8.92
N ASP A 435 -39.36 -5.33 8.90
CA ASP A 435 -40.78 -5.64 8.68
C ASP A 435 -40.99 -6.50 7.42
N LEU A 436 -41.83 -7.53 7.51
CA LEU A 436 -42.21 -8.38 6.37
C LEU A 436 -43.68 -8.25 6.06
N THR A 437 -44.00 -7.67 4.90
CA THR A 437 -45.36 -7.63 4.35
C THR A 437 -45.56 -8.73 3.30
N GLU A 438 -46.84 -9.02 3.00
CA GLU A 438 -47.23 -9.99 1.96
C GLU A 438 -46.71 -11.41 2.16
N VAL A 439 -46.49 -11.81 3.42
CA VAL A 439 -46.09 -13.17 3.79
C VAL A 439 -47.31 -14.10 3.68
N ASN A 440 -47.72 -14.39 2.45
CA ASN A 440 -48.93 -15.14 2.18
C ASN A 440 -48.72 -16.65 2.35
N ILE A 441 -49.75 -17.32 2.87
CA ILE A 441 -49.77 -18.77 3.09
C ILE A 441 -50.94 -19.35 2.29
N ILE A 442 -50.69 -20.39 1.50
CA ILE A 442 -51.69 -21.02 0.63
C ILE A 442 -51.93 -22.46 1.10
N ALA A 443 -53.18 -22.85 1.27
CA ALA A 443 -53.57 -24.22 1.64
C ALA A 443 -53.25 -25.23 0.53
N GLN A 444 -52.96 -26.46 0.93
CA GLN A 444 -52.79 -27.62 0.05
C GLN A 444 -54.02 -28.53 0.05
#